data_AF-A0A0F2N6R1-F1
#
_entry.id   AF-A0A0F2N6R1-F1
#
_cell.length_a   1.000
_cell.length_b   1.000
_cell.length_c   1.000
_cell.angle_alpha   90.00
_cell.angle_beta   90.00
_cell.angle_gamma   90.00
#
_symmetry.space_group_name_H-M   'P 1'
#
loop_
_entity.id
_entity.type
_entity.pdbx_description
1 polymer ?
#
loop_
_entity_poly.entity_id
_entity_poly.type
_entity_poly.pdbx_seq_one_letter_code
_entity_poly.pdbx_strand_id
1 'polypeptide(L)'
;MKNILKDQRGSILPMFAVVVTLVIMLAAVAVDFARYALVSEKLQTAGDSAATAAAMSAKRYVKLLINPGEELSICCGDDGCSTCCIGCGGPFEVIGREDDLLDSEGYKRYCCGCGCPTPELLDRWVEYENNGAEARAAAQMFFDLNKPREMDSAAGGDSYISSLRLTNDRSDPVYPSVVVKTQGKMKTVMMNFMDRMYPDTNLSELGASRCSQGGSFYYDLNGKWHRAAAEGCN
;
A
#
# COMPACT_ATOMS: atom_id res chain seq x y z
N MET A 1 59.75 -18.62 24.21
CA MET A 1 59.00 -18.08 23.04
C MET A 1 59.86 -17.58 21.87
N LYS A 2 61.20 -17.51 21.94
CA LYS A 2 62.03 -17.01 20.83
C LYS A 2 62.39 -18.05 19.74
N ASN A 3 62.13 -19.34 19.97
CA ASN A 3 62.56 -20.43 19.07
C ASN A 3 61.45 -21.01 18.17
N ILE A 4 60.18 -20.59 18.31
CA ILE A 4 59.09 -21.06 17.44
C ILE A 4 59.06 -20.29 16.10
N LEU A 5 59.61 -19.08 16.07
CA LEU A 5 59.63 -18.22 14.87
C LEU A 5 60.81 -18.47 13.92
N LYS A 6 61.74 -19.38 14.27
CA LYS A 6 63.00 -19.58 13.53
C LYS A 6 63.09 -20.92 12.79
N ASP A 7 62.06 -21.76 12.90
CA ASP A 7 61.96 -23.05 12.22
C ASP A 7 60.85 -22.96 11.16
N GLN A 8 61.11 -23.37 9.91
CA GLN A 8 60.11 -23.30 8.84
C GLN A 8 58.84 -24.13 9.15
N ARG A 9 58.94 -25.10 10.07
CA ARG A 9 57.81 -25.85 10.63
C ARG A 9 56.97 -25.06 11.64
N GLY A 10 57.54 -24.06 12.31
CA GLY A 10 56.85 -23.19 13.28
C GLY A 10 56.04 -22.06 12.66
N SER A 11 56.32 -21.72 11.38
CA SER A 11 55.58 -20.71 10.61
C SER A 11 54.22 -21.20 10.08
N ILE A 12 53.99 -22.52 10.04
CA ILE A 12 52.74 -23.10 9.54
C ILE A 12 51.57 -22.78 10.47
N LEU A 13 51.81 -22.78 11.79
CA LEU A 13 50.77 -22.55 12.78
C LEU A 13 50.16 -21.13 12.73
N PRO A 14 50.95 -20.03 12.67
CA PRO A 14 50.38 -18.68 12.51
C PRO A 14 49.76 -18.47 11.13
N MET A 15 50.32 -19.02 10.05
CA MET A 15 49.70 -18.93 8.72
C MET A 15 48.35 -19.64 8.68
N PHE A 16 48.27 -20.85 9.25
CA PHE A 16 47.03 -21.61 9.35
C PHE A 16 46.00 -20.86 10.20
N ALA A 17 46.40 -20.29 11.33
CA ALA A 17 45.52 -19.49 12.18
C ALA A 17 44.95 -18.27 11.44
N VAL A 18 45.77 -17.57 10.66
CA VAL A 18 45.30 -16.45 9.81
C VAL A 18 44.29 -16.93 8.77
N VAL A 19 44.59 -18.01 8.05
CA VAL A 19 43.68 -18.57 7.03
C VAL A 19 42.35 -19.01 7.66
N VAL A 20 42.38 -19.72 8.78
CA VAL A 20 41.16 -20.14 9.49
C VAL A 20 40.35 -18.93 9.96
N THR A 21 41.01 -17.90 10.47
CA THR A 21 40.32 -16.66 10.89
C THR A 21 39.64 -15.97 9.71
N LEU A 22 40.31 -15.87 8.56
CA LEU A 22 39.73 -15.34 7.33
C LEU A 22 38.50 -16.14 6.87
N VAL A 23 38.59 -17.47 6.90
CA VAL A 23 37.46 -18.36 6.54
C VAL A 23 36.29 -18.17 7.49
N ILE A 24 36.53 -18.04 8.80
CA ILE A 24 35.48 -17.80 9.80
C ILE A 24 34.82 -16.43 9.58
N MET A 25 35.59 -15.38 9.29
CA MET A 25 35.03 -14.06 8.99
C MET A 25 34.17 -14.08 7.73
N LEU A 26 34.62 -14.74 6.66
CA LEU A 26 33.82 -14.92 5.44
C LEU A 26 32.52 -15.70 5.72
N ALA A 27 32.60 -16.78 6.50
CA ALA A 27 31.42 -17.55 6.89
C ALA A 27 30.44 -16.72 7.73
N ALA A 28 30.93 -15.90 8.66
CA ALA A 28 30.12 -15.01 9.49
C ALA A 28 29.34 -14.00 8.65
N VAL A 29 30.02 -13.34 7.72
CA VAL A 29 29.40 -12.41 6.77
C VAL A 29 28.36 -13.13 5.91
N ALA A 30 28.70 -14.31 5.37
CA ALA A 30 27.78 -15.07 4.52
C ALA A 30 26.49 -15.47 5.26
N VAL A 31 26.60 -15.92 6.52
CA VAL A 31 25.44 -16.32 7.33
C VAL A 31 24.54 -15.14 7.65
N ASP A 32 25.09 -14.03 8.15
CA ASP A 32 24.27 -12.87 8.49
C ASP A 32 23.71 -12.16 7.24
N PHE A 33 24.44 -12.16 6.12
CA PHE A 33 23.91 -11.69 4.84
C PHE A 33 22.75 -12.55 4.33
N ALA A 34 22.85 -13.87 4.43
CA ALA A 34 21.76 -14.78 4.05
C ALA A 34 20.52 -14.54 4.90
N ARG A 35 20.69 -14.37 6.23
CA ARG A 35 19.60 -14.00 7.13
C ARG A 35 19.01 -12.64 6.78
N TYR A 36 19.86 -11.64 6.52
CA TYR A 36 19.44 -10.32 6.10
C TYR A 36 18.60 -10.35 4.83
N ALA A 37 19.03 -11.06 3.79
CA ALA A 37 18.28 -11.20 2.56
C ALA A 37 16.88 -11.78 2.82
N LEU A 38 16.79 -12.88 3.58
CA LEU A 38 15.51 -13.51 3.92
C LEU A 38 14.59 -12.58 4.73
N VAL A 39 15.13 -11.90 5.74
CA VAL A 39 14.34 -11.03 6.61
C VAL A 39 13.91 -9.75 5.88
N SER A 40 14.72 -9.27 4.94
CA SER A 40 14.41 -8.12 4.10
C SER A 40 13.28 -8.40 3.11
N GLU A 41 13.17 -9.63 2.60
CA GLU A 41 12.01 -10.07 1.80
C GLU A 41 10.74 -10.21 2.65
N LYS A 42 10.86 -10.66 3.91
CA LYS A 42 9.72 -10.63 4.85
C LYS A 42 9.27 -9.18 5.13
N LEU A 43 10.20 -8.25 5.25
CA LEU A 43 9.89 -6.82 5.42
C LEU A 43 9.18 -6.24 4.18
N GLN A 44 9.61 -6.64 2.98
CA GLN A 44 8.91 -6.30 1.72
C GLN A 44 7.48 -6.85 1.75
N THR A 45 7.30 -8.11 2.12
CA THR A 45 5.97 -8.75 2.23
C THR A 45 5.05 -8.01 3.20
N ALA A 46 5.60 -7.55 4.34
CA ALA A 46 4.86 -6.75 5.32
C ALA A 46 4.47 -5.38 4.75
N GLY A 47 5.39 -4.73 4.01
CA GLY A 47 5.12 -3.48 3.29
C GLY A 47 4.05 -3.64 2.21
N ASP A 48 4.10 -4.72 1.42
CA ASP A 48 3.13 -5.01 0.36
C ASP A 48 1.75 -5.24 0.94
N SER A 49 1.68 -6.03 2.03
CA SER A 49 0.44 -6.26 2.77
C SER A 49 -0.16 -4.96 3.30
N ALA A 50 0.68 -4.09 3.88
CA ALA A 50 0.26 -2.79 4.39
C ALA A 50 -0.24 -1.87 3.25
N ALA A 51 0.48 -1.80 2.14
CA ALA A 51 0.13 -0.96 1.00
C ALA A 51 -1.16 -1.43 0.32
N THR A 52 -1.34 -2.74 0.14
CA THR A 52 -2.58 -3.32 -0.41
C THR A 52 -3.76 -3.08 0.53
N ALA A 53 -3.61 -3.33 1.83
CA ALA A 53 -4.68 -3.08 2.80
C ALA A 53 -5.09 -1.60 2.84
N ALA A 54 -4.12 -0.69 2.77
CA ALA A 54 -4.39 0.74 2.68
C ALA A 54 -5.14 1.11 1.39
N ALA A 55 -4.73 0.55 0.25
CA ALA A 55 -5.38 0.78 -1.04
C ALA A 55 -6.84 0.33 -1.03
N MET A 56 -7.16 -0.79 -0.39
CA MET A 56 -8.53 -1.30 -0.27
C MET A 56 -9.47 -0.40 0.54
N SER A 57 -8.95 0.53 1.35
CA SER A 57 -9.78 1.47 2.11
C SER A 57 -10.41 2.58 1.24
N ALA A 58 -9.96 2.71 -0.01
CA ALA A 58 -10.40 3.77 -0.89
C ALA A 58 -11.91 3.65 -1.20
N LYS A 59 -12.61 4.79 -1.23
CA LYS A 59 -14.03 4.85 -1.57
C LYS A 59 -14.20 5.33 -3.00
N ARG A 60 -15.19 4.75 -3.70
CA ARG A 60 -15.53 5.14 -5.06
C ARG A 60 -16.60 6.23 -5.04
N TYR A 61 -16.39 7.26 -5.83
CA TYR A 61 -17.30 8.38 -6.00
C TYR A 61 -17.74 8.50 -7.44
N VAL A 62 -18.96 8.98 -7.63
CA VAL A 62 -19.56 9.21 -8.94
C VAL A 62 -20.21 10.59 -9.01
N LYS A 63 -20.18 11.15 -10.22
CA LYS A 63 -20.99 12.30 -10.61
C LYS A 63 -22.02 11.82 -11.62
N LEU A 64 -23.30 12.00 -11.29
CA LEU A 64 -24.43 11.56 -12.10
C LEU A 64 -25.19 12.76 -12.64
N LEU A 65 -25.64 12.69 -13.88
CA LEU A 65 -26.70 13.54 -14.40
C LEU A 65 -28.03 12.79 -14.24
N ILE A 66 -28.88 13.31 -13.37
CA ILE A 66 -30.17 12.72 -13.05
C ILE A 66 -31.25 13.52 -13.76
N ASN A 67 -32.05 12.86 -14.59
CA ASN A 67 -33.32 13.40 -15.04
C ASN A 67 -34.39 12.99 -14.01
N PRO A 68 -35.04 13.95 -13.30
CA PRO A 68 -36.01 13.61 -12.25
C PRO A 68 -37.26 12.91 -12.81
N GLY A 69 -37.45 12.94 -14.13
CA GLY A 69 -38.51 12.24 -14.82
C GLY A 69 -39.82 12.99 -14.76
N GLU A 70 -40.89 12.28 -14.43
CA GLU A 70 -42.25 12.82 -14.53
C GLU A 70 -42.99 12.69 -13.19
N GLU A 71 -43.83 13.67 -12.90
CA GLU A 71 -44.76 13.65 -11.76
C GLU A 71 -46.19 13.40 -12.23
N LEU A 72 -46.97 12.79 -11.33
CA LEU A 72 -48.38 12.52 -11.59
C LEU A 72 -49.17 13.84 -11.57
N SER A 73 -49.83 14.15 -12.67
CA SER A 73 -50.69 15.32 -12.80
C SER A 73 -51.99 14.97 -13.52
N ILE A 74 -52.90 15.94 -13.61
CA ILE A 74 -54.16 15.80 -14.36
C ILE A 74 -53.96 16.50 -15.71
N CYS A 75 -53.93 15.72 -16.79
CA CYS A 75 -53.91 16.24 -18.15
C CYS A 75 -55.33 16.25 -18.71
N CYS A 76 -55.73 17.38 -19.28
CA CYS A 76 -56.99 17.51 -19.98
C CYS A 76 -56.75 17.59 -21.48
N GLY A 77 -57.40 16.71 -22.23
CA GLY A 77 -57.47 16.75 -23.69
C GLY A 77 -58.92 16.93 -24.16
N ASP A 78 -59.14 16.84 -25.47
CA ASP A 78 -60.47 17.02 -26.08
C ASP A 78 -61.51 15.99 -25.60
N ASP A 79 -61.05 14.80 -25.18
CA ASP A 79 -61.88 13.70 -24.68
C ASP A 79 -62.09 13.72 -23.14
N GLY A 80 -61.60 14.75 -22.45
CA GLY A 80 -61.71 14.91 -20.99
C GLY A 80 -60.38 14.89 -20.24
N CYS A 81 -60.44 14.88 -18.91
CA CYS A 81 -59.26 14.91 -18.03
C CYS A 81 -58.94 13.53 -17.47
N SER A 82 -57.66 13.14 -17.52
CA SER A 82 -57.14 11.89 -16.97
C SER A 82 -55.81 12.10 -16.27
N THR A 83 -55.43 11.16 -15.39
CA THR A 83 -54.11 11.17 -14.75
C THR A 83 -53.03 10.86 -15.79
N CYS A 84 -52.04 11.73 -15.88
CA CYS A 84 -50.91 11.63 -16.80
C CYS A 84 -49.61 11.91 -16.04
N CYS A 85 -48.50 11.64 -16.69
CA CYS A 85 -47.18 11.97 -16.20
C CYS A 85 -46.66 13.19 -16.97
N ILE A 86 -46.27 14.25 -16.25
CA ILE A 86 -45.69 15.46 -16.84
C ILE A 86 -44.29 15.68 -16.29
N GLY A 87 -43.40 16.25 -17.09
CA GLY A 87 -42.02 16.51 -16.67
C GLY A 87 -41.95 17.33 -15.39
N CYS A 88 -41.24 16.83 -14.39
CA CYS A 88 -41.19 17.44 -13.05
C CYS A 88 -39.91 18.24 -12.78
N GLY A 89 -39.18 18.61 -13.82
CA GLY A 89 -37.92 19.35 -13.72
C GLY A 89 -36.96 19.03 -14.86
N GLY A 90 -35.87 19.78 -14.92
CA GLY A 90 -34.76 19.51 -15.84
C GLY A 90 -33.73 18.55 -15.23
N PRO A 91 -32.85 17.96 -16.05
CA PRO A 91 -31.71 17.18 -15.55
C PRO A 91 -30.80 18.02 -14.65
N PHE A 92 -30.27 17.41 -13.58
CA PHE A 92 -29.33 18.04 -12.66
C PHE A 92 -28.23 17.09 -12.22
N GLU A 93 -27.11 17.66 -11.75
CA GLU A 93 -25.95 16.90 -11.34
C GLU A 93 -26.00 16.55 -9.85
N VAL A 94 -25.66 15.30 -9.52
CA VAL A 94 -25.51 14.82 -8.15
C VAL A 94 -24.14 14.15 -8.00
N ILE A 95 -23.44 14.50 -6.93
CA ILE A 95 -22.16 13.89 -6.53
C ILE A 95 -22.38 13.11 -5.24
N GLY A 96 -21.83 11.91 -5.18
CA GLY A 96 -21.86 11.09 -3.98
C GLY A 96 -21.07 9.82 -4.15
N ARG A 97 -21.09 8.97 -3.13
CA ARG A 97 -20.43 7.67 -3.22
C ARG A 97 -21.15 6.75 -4.20
N GLU A 98 -20.38 5.92 -4.87
CA GLU A 98 -20.90 4.96 -5.85
C GLU A 98 -21.82 3.92 -5.21
N ASP A 99 -21.49 3.47 -4.01
CA ASP A 99 -22.30 2.52 -3.25
C ASP A 99 -23.67 3.10 -2.87
N ASP A 100 -23.68 4.35 -2.41
CA ASP A 100 -24.91 5.06 -2.02
C ASP A 100 -25.78 5.49 -3.20
N LEU A 101 -25.18 5.86 -4.34
CA LEU A 101 -25.93 6.38 -5.48
C LEU A 101 -26.30 5.29 -6.47
N LEU A 102 -25.37 4.40 -6.84
CA LEU A 102 -25.58 3.38 -7.87
C LEU A 102 -25.86 2.00 -7.27
N ASP A 103 -24.99 1.48 -6.39
CA ASP A 103 -25.11 0.09 -5.92
C ASP A 103 -26.39 -0.14 -5.10
N SER A 104 -26.79 0.85 -4.29
CA SER A 104 -28.03 0.82 -3.51
C SER A 104 -29.23 1.47 -4.22
N GLU A 105 -29.10 1.82 -5.50
CA GLU A 105 -30.09 2.60 -6.28
C GLU A 105 -30.54 3.91 -5.60
N GLY A 106 -29.69 4.53 -4.76
CA GLY A 106 -30.06 5.71 -3.99
C GLY A 106 -30.33 6.94 -4.86
N TYR A 107 -29.93 6.94 -6.13
CA TYR A 107 -30.33 7.97 -7.10
C TYR A 107 -31.87 8.07 -7.25
N LYS A 108 -32.63 7.00 -6.97
CA LYS A 108 -34.09 7.00 -7.10
C LYS A 108 -34.79 8.01 -6.17
N ARG A 109 -34.13 8.45 -5.09
CA ARG A 109 -34.66 9.49 -4.20
C ARG A 109 -34.82 10.86 -4.87
N TYR A 110 -34.18 11.04 -6.02
CA TYR A 110 -34.23 12.24 -6.83
C TYR A 110 -35.32 12.18 -7.92
N CYS A 111 -36.05 11.07 -7.99
CA CYS A 111 -37.03 10.82 -9.04
C CYS A 111 -38.44 11.18 -8.59
N CYS A 112 -39.24 11.63 -9.55
CA CYS A 112 -40.64 11.99 -9.34
C CYS A 112 -41.57 10.78 -9.36
N GLY A 113 -42.85 11.01 -9.10
CA GLY A 113 -43.84 9.96 -8.82
C GLY A 113 -44.06 8.94 -9.95
N CYS A 114 -43.86 9.31 -11.21
CA CYS A 114 -43.96 8.39 -12.35
C CYS A 114 -42.64 7.65 -12.66
N GLY A 115 -41.58 7.93 -11.90
CA GLY A 115 -40.25 7.39 -12.11
C GLY A 115 -39.38 8.26 -13.01
N CYS A 116 -38.13 7.85 -13.13
CA CYS A 116 -37.07 8.51 -13.87
C CYS A 116 -36.29 7.48 -14.69
N PRO A 117 -35.63 7.88 -15.78
CA PRO A 117 -34.68 7.03 -16.48
C PRO A 117 -33.42 6.77 -15.64
N THR A 118 -32.64 5.76 -16.05
CA THR A 118 -31.32 5.49 -15.48
C THR A 118 -30.43 6.73 -15.60
N PRO A 119 -29.73 7.16 -14.54
CA PRO A 119 -28.87 8.33 -14.59
C PRO A 119 -27.68 8.13 -15.52
N GLU A 120 -27.22 9.22 -16.13
CA GLU A 120 -26.00 9.23 -16.94
C GLU A 120 -24.78 9.45 -16.03
N LEU A 121 -23.75 8.60 -16.16
CA LEU A 121 -22.51 8.73 -15.41
C LEU A 121 -21.60 9.76 -16.08
N LEU A 122 -21.40 10.91 -15.43
CA LEU A 122 -20.56 12.00 -15.94
C LEU A 122 -19.10 11.88 -15.51
N ASP A 123 -18.85 11.41 -14.29
CA ASP A 123 -17.49 11.23 -13.76
C ASP A 123 -17.49 10.09 -12.74
N ARG A 124 -16.34 9.42 -12.60
CA ARG A 124 -16.08 8.41 -11.56
C ARG A 124 -14.64 8.54 -11.11
N TRP A 125 -14.42 8.47 -9.79
CA TRP A 125 -13.09 8.54 -9.21
C TRP A 125 -13.04 7.83 -7.86
N VAL A 126 -11.85 7.77 -7.29
CA VAL A 126 -11.56 7.12 -6.01
C VAL A 126 -10.88 8.12 -5.07
N GLU A 127 -11.24 8.09 -3.79
CA GLU A 127 -10.62 8.92 -2.76
C GLU A 127 -10.37 8.14 -1.46
N TYR A 128 -9.29 8.51 -0.78
CA TYR A 128 -9.03 8.13 0.60
C TYR A 128 -9.59 9.21 1.54
N GLU A 129 -10.79 8.95 2.07
CA GLU A 129 -11.52 9.89 2.92
C GLU A 129 -10.83 10.18 4.26
N ASN A 130 -11.22 11.28 4.93
CA ASN A 130 -10.68 11.70 6.23
C ASN A 130 -9.14 11.77 6.22
N ASN A 131 -8.59 12.34 5.15
CA ASN A 131 -7.15 12.36 4.86
C ASN A 131 -6.50 10.97 4.81
N GLY A 132 -7.28 9.90 4.61
CA GLY A 132 -6.88 8.49 4.64
C GLY A 132 -6.65 7.91 6.04
N ALA A 133 -7.46 8.29 7.03
CA ALA A 133 -7.39 7.72 8.37
C ALA A 133 -7.59 6.19 8.36
N GLU A 134 -8.59 5.70 7.63
CA GLU A 134 -8.85 4.25 7.45
C GLU A 134 -7.66 3.56 6.76
N ALA A 135 -7.11 4.18 5.72
CA ALA A 135 -5.94 3.68 4.99
C ALA A 135 -4.72 3.52 5.90
N ARG A 136 -4.44 4.51 6.76
CA ARG A 136 -3.31 4.46 7.70
C ARG A 136 -3.52 3.41 8.78
N ALA A 137 -4.72 3.29 9.32
CA ALA A 137 -5.05 2.27 10.30
C ALA A 137 -4.91 0.86 9.72
N ALA A 138 -5.45 0.64 8.51
CA ALA A 138 -5.32 -0.63 7.79
C ALA A 138 -3.86 -0.96 7.49
N ALA A 139 -3.07 0.00 6.99
CA ALA A 139 -1.64 -0.19 6.74
C ALA A 139 -0.89 -0.64 8.00
N GLN A 140 -1.10 0.06 9.11
CA GLN A 140 -0.42 -0.24 10.37
C GLN A 140 -0.80 -1.62 10.89
N MET A 141 -2.10 -1.95 10.91
CA MET A 141 -2.59 -3.25 11.36
C MET A 141 -1.99 -4.40 10.54
N PHE A 142 -2.00 -4.29 9.21
CA PHE A 142 -1.46 -5.33 8.34
C PHE A 142 0.06 -5.41 8.38
N PHE A 143 0.76 -4.29 8.58
CA PHE A 143 2.19 -4.30 8.82
C PHE A 143 2.54 -5.05 10.12
N ASP A 144 1.85 -4.72 11.22
CA ASP A 144 2.12 -5.32 12.53
C ASP A 144 1.85 -6.83 12.55
N LEU A 145 0.81 -7.28 11.84
CA LEU A 145 0.50 -8.71 11.68
C LEU A 145 1.56 -9.48 10.88
N ASN A 146 2.27 -8.80 9.97
CA ASN A 146 3.25 -9.40 9.07
C ASN A 146 4.70 -9.03 9.42
N LYS A 147 4.93 -8.36 10.55
CA LYS A 147 6.25 -7.91 10.99
C LYS A 147 7.21 -9.10 11.08
N PRO A 148 8.42 -9.02 10.48
CA PRO A 148 9.41 -10.07 10.61
C PRO A 148 9.82 -10.23 12.07
N ARG A 149 9.74 -11.46 12.61
CA ARG A 149 10.09 -11.76 14.01
C ARG A 149 11.54 -11.37 14.33
N GLU A 150 12.42 -11.49 13.35
CA GLU A 150 13.84 -11.14 13.46
C GLU A 150 14.10 -9.62 13.53
N MET A 151 13.11 -8.80 13.18
CA MET A 151 13.11 -7.34 13.30
C MET A 151 12.15 -6.86 14.40
N ASP A 152 11.79 -7.75 15.34
CA ASP A 152 11.09 -7.37 16.56
C ASP A 152 12.09 -6.97 17.66
N SER A 153 11.66 -6.04 18.50
CA SER A 153 12.31 -5.67 19.76
C SER A 153 12.69 -6.89 20.61
N ALA A 154 11.85 -7.93 20.64
CA ALA A 154 12.13 -9.17 21.37
C ALA A 154 13.35 -9.94 20.83
N ALA A 155 13.65 -9.81 19.54
CA ALA A 155 14.83 -10.38 18.90
C ALA A 155 16.05 -9.42 18.90
N GLY A 156 15.90 -8.23 19.48
CA GLY A 156 16.90 -7.16 19.45
C GLY A 156 16.96 -6.41 18.12
N GLY A 157 15.90 -6.47 17.32
CA GLY A 157 15.70 -5.67 16.11
C GLY A 157 14.62 -4.61 16.28
N ASP A 158 14.27 -3.93 15.20
CA ASP A 158 13.10 -3.05 15.15
C ASP A 158 12.57 -2.94 13.72
N SER A 159 11.28 -2.68 13.52
CA SER A 159 10.74 -2.32 12.22
C SER A 159 9.44 -1.53 12.34
N TYR A 160 9.25 -0.60 11.42
CA TYR A 160 8.12 0.32 11.38
C TYR A 160 7.84 0.82 9.97
N ILE A 161 6.65 1.38 9.75
CA ILE A 161 6.33 2.17 8.56
C ILE A 161 6.98 3.54 8.72
N SER A 162 7.94 3.87 7.85
CA SER A 162 8.65 5.16 7.90
C SER A 162 7.88 6.27 7.19
N SER A 163 7.12 5.94 6.15
CA SER A 163 6.24 6.89 5.47
C SER A 163 5.09 6.18 4.77
N LEU A 164 3.95 6.85 4.70
CA LEU A 164 2.78 6.40 3.95
C LEU A 164 2.25 7.59 3.13
N ARG A 165 2.31 7.47 1.80
CA ARG A 165 1.81 8.45 0.84
C ARG A 165 0.51 7.95 0.22
N LEU A 166 -0.55 8.73 0.40
CA LEU A 166 -1.85 8.52 -0.23
C LEU A 166 -1.94 9.45 -1.43
N THR A 167 -2.18 8.90 -2.61
CA THR A 167 -2.32 9.71 -3.81
C THR A 167 -3.80 9.84 -4.16
N ASN A 168 -4.39 10.98 -3.80
CA ASN A 168 -5.77 11.38 -4.16
C ASN A 168 -5.83 12.29 -5.40
N ASP A 169 -4.70 12.89 -5.79
CA ASP A 169 -4.65 13.80 -6.93
C ASP A 169 -4.70 13.04 -8.26
N ARG A 170 -5.78 13.23 -9.02
CA ARG A 170 -6.04 12.56 -10.31
C ARG A 170 -5.04 12.93 -11.41
N SER A 171 -4.29 14.02 -11.24
CA SER A 171 -3.25 14.45 -12.16
C SER A 171 -1.90 13.76 -11.90
N ASP A 172 -1.72 13.17 -10.72
CA ASP A 172 -0.52 12.40 -10.38
C ASP A 172 -0.54 11.05 -11.14
N PRO A 173 0.53 10.68 -11.86
CA PRO A 173 0.61 9.38 -12.54
C PRO A 173 0.53 8.18 -11.59
N VAL A 174 0.83 8.38 -10.30
CA VAL A 174 0.77 7.37 -9.24
C VAL A 174 -0.67 7.25 -8.69
N TYR A 175 -1.63 8.02 -9.18
CA TYR A 175 -3.04 7.90 -8.79
C TYR A 175 -3.77 6.77 -9.52
N PRO A 176 -4.68 6.04 -8.85
CA PRO A 176 -4.92 6.03 -7.41
C PRO A 176 -4.10 4.94 -6.73
N SER A 177 -3.26 5.29 -5.75
CA SER A 177 -2.49 4.28 -5.00
C SER A 177 -2.06 4.77 -3.63
N VAL A 178 -1.57 3.81 -2.84
CA VAL A 178 -0.90 4.04 -1.58
C VAL A 178 0.53 3.53 -1.68
N VAL A 179 1.50 4.37 -1.38
CA VAL A 179 2.92 4.00 -1.28
C VAL A 179 3.30 3.94 0.18
N VAL A 180 3.84 2.80 0.60
CA VAL A 180 4.30 2.55 1.98
C VAL A 180 5.81 2.30 1.93
N LYS A 181 6.57 3.06 2.71
CA LYS A 181 7.98 2.79 2.96
C LYS A 181 8.12 2.17 4.35
N THR A 182 8.83 1.06 4.43
CA THR A 182 9.09 0.35 5.68
C THR A 182 10.58 0.34 5.94
N GLN A 183 10.93 0.45 7.21
CA GLN A 183 12.30 0.33 7.70
C GLN A 183 12.37 -0.77 8.72
N GLY A 184 13.48 -1.49 8.72
CA GLY A 184 13.75 -2.56 9.66
C GLY A 184 15.22 -2.66 10.01
N LYS A 185 15.51 -3.17 11.20
CA LYS A 185 16.84 -3.45 11.71
C LYS A 185 16.82 -4.84 12.32
N MET A 186 17.80 -5.66 11.97
CA MET A 186 17.99 -6.98 12.57
C MET A 186 19.34 -7.09 13.24
N LYS A 187 19.40 -7.82 14.34
CA LYS A 187 20.64 -8.11 15.05
C LYS A 187 21.46 -9.19 14.34
N THR A 188 22.76 -8.93 14.15
CA THR A 188 23.69 -9.93 13.61
C THR A 188 24.05 -10.95 14.68
N VAL A 189 24.30 -12.19 14.26
CA VAL A 189 24.63 -13.30 15.17
C VAL A 189 26.12 -13.60 15.13
N MET A 190 26.73 -13.58 13.94
CA MET A 190 28.14 -13.86 13.77
C MET A 190 28.95 -12.58 13.52
N MET A 191 28.45 -11.61 12.77
CA MET A 191 29.25 -10.42 12.44
C MET A 191 29.62 -9.55 13.65
N ASN A 192 28.83 -9.60 14.73
CA ASN A 192 29.07 -8.86 15.98
C ASN A 192 30.48 -9.12 16.60
N PHE A 193 31.11 -10.29 16.40
CA PHE A 193 32.47 -10.48 16.94
C PHE A 193 33.52 -9.61 16.22
N MET A 194 33.23 -9.17 14.99
CA MET A 194 34.13 -8.34 14.18
C MET A 194 34.14 -6.88 14.65
N ASP A 195 33.14 -6.43 15.43
CA ASP A 195 33.13 -5.09 16.03
C ASP A 195 34.35 -4.88 16.96
N ARG A 196 34.90 -5.96 17.53
CA ARG A 196 36.15 -5.89 18.31
C ARG A 196 37.40 -5.68 17.45
N MET A 197 37.36 -6.07 16.17
CA MET A 197 38.45 -5.86 15.22
C MET A 197 38.30 -4.54 14.46
N TYR A 198 37.07 -4.06 14.29
CA TYR A 198 36.72 -2.84 13.56
C TYR A 198 35.79 -1.96 14.42
N PRO A 199 36.33 -1.23 15.41
CA PRO A 199 35.54 -0.50 16.40
C PRO A 199 34.73 0.68 15.82
N ASP A 200 35.08 1.16 14.63
CA ASP A 200 34.39 2.25 13.94
C ASP A 200 33.21 1.77 13.07
N THR A 201 32.94 0.45 13.02
CA THR A 201 31.80 -0.12 12.30
C THR A 201 30.78 -0.69 13.25
N ASN A 202 29.49 -0.42 13.02
CA ASN A 202 28.41 -1.11 13.72
C ASN A 202 27.98 -2.33 12.89
N LEU A 203 28.62 -3.49 13.13
CA LEU A 203 28.25 -4.75 12.50
C LEU A 203 27.30 -5.56 13.40
N SER A 204 26.87 -5.01 14.54
CA SER A 204 25.90 -5.64 15.44
C SER A 204 24.46 -5.60 14.90
N GLU A 205 24.18 -4.72 13.94
CA GLU A 205 22.87 -4.55 13.32
C GLU A 205 22.97 -4.39 11.79
N LEU A 206 21.97 -4.91 11.07
CA LEU A 206 21.79 -4.68 9.63
C LEU A 206 20.43 -4.03 9.38
N GLY A 207 20.46 -2.89 8.69
CA GLY A 207 19.27 -2.12 8.33
C GLY A 207 18.74 -2.49 6.94
N ALA A 208 17.43 -2.64 6.82
CA ALA A 208 16.71 -2.80 5.57
C ALA A 208 15.73 -1.64 5.37
N SER A 209 15.60 -1.18 4.13
CA SER A 209 14.55 -0.27 3.69
C SER A 209 13.84 -0.89 2.50
N ARG A 210 12.51 -0.83 2.50
CA ARG A 210 11.64 -1.38 1.46
C ARG A 210 10.57 -0.38 1.09
N CYS A 211 10.15 -0.43 -0.17
CA CYS A 211 9.07 0.38 -0.70
C CYS A 211 8.05 -0.56 -1.32
N SER A 212 6.80 -0.32 -1.00
CA SER A 212 5.66 -1.11 -1.45
C SER A 212 4.57 -0.17 -1.95
N GLN A 213 3.84 -0.60 -2.96
CA GLN A 213 2.75 0.16 -3.53
C GLN A 213 1.51 -0.71 -3.68
N GLY A 214 0.39 -0.23 -3.14
CA GLY A 214 -0.94 -0.80 -3.35
C GLY A 214 -1.71 0.06 -4.34
N GLY A 215 -2.05 -0.49 -5.50
CA GLY A 215 -2.90 0.17 -6.47
C GLY A 215 -4.38 0.04 -6.10
N SER A 216 -5.12 1.14 -6.26
CA SER A 216 -6.58 1.12 -6.37
C SER A 216 -6.94 1.27 -7.84
N PHE A 217 -8.09 0.75 -8.25
CA PHE A 217 -8.54 0.86 -9.63
C PHE A 217 -10.03 1.12 -9.71
N TYR A 218 -10.44 1.80 -10.79
CA TYR A 218 -11.83 1.96 -11.17
C TYR A 218 -11.93 1.91 -12.70
N TYR A 219 -13.12 1.58 -13.18
CA TYR A 219 -13.42 1.59 -14.61
C TYR A 219 -13.79 3.01 -15.05
N ASP A 220 -13.15 3.45 -16.12
CA ASP A 220 -13.51 4.67 -16.82
C ASP A 220 -14.95 4.62 -17.34
N LEU A 221 -15.52 5.78 -17.69
CA LEU A 221 -16.93 5.97 -18.07
C LEU A 221 -17.42 5.02 -19.17
N ASN A 222 -16.52 4.61 -20.06
CA ASN A 222 -16.82 3.70 -21.17
C ASN A 222 -16.64 2.21 -20.84
N GLY A 223 -16.27 1.86 -19.60
CA GLY A 223 -16.01 0.48 -19.14
C GLY A 223 -14.79 -0.21 -19.78
N LYS A 224 -14.09 0.47 -20.71
CA LYS A 224 -13.00 -0.10 -21.52
C LYS A 224 -11.62 0.03 -20.90
N TRP A 225 -11.42 0.97 -19.96
CA TRP A 225 -10.11 1.30 -19.42
C TRP A 225 -10.12 1.24 -17.89
N HIS A 226 -9.13 0.56 -17.34
CA HIS A 226 -8.78 0.66 -15.93
C HIS A 226 -7.69 1.72 -15.79
N ARG A 227 -7.88 2.72 -14.91
CA ARG A 227 -6.75 3.53 -14.47
C ARG A 227 -5.97 2.75 -13.42
N ALA A 228 -4.81 2.25 -13.81
CA ALA A 228 -3.82 1.69 -12.91
C ALA A 228 -2.74 2.73 -12.62
N ALA A 229 -2.32 2.82 -11.36
CA ALA A 229 -1.24 3.73 -10.96
C ALA A 229 0.10 3.31 -11.57
N ALA A 230 0.91 4.29 -11.98
CA ALA A 230 2.31 4.08 -12.31
C ALA A 230 3.13 3.71 -11.06
N GLU A 231 4.35 3.20 -11.26
CA GLU A 231 5.28 2.84 -10.18
C GLU A 231 5.68 4.07 -9.35
N GLY A 232 5.34 4.04 -8.07
CA GLY A 232 5.57 5.10 -7.08
C GLY A 232 6.75 4.84 -6.15
N CYS A 233 7.37 3.66 -6.26
CA CYS A 233 8.55 3.26 -5.51
C CYS A 233 9.85 3.62 -6.25
N ASN A 234 10.13 4.92 -6.33
CA ASN A 234 11.41 5.46 -6.79
C ASN A 234 12.28 5.93 -5.62
#